data_AF-A0A7J6SK21-F1
#
_entry.id   AF-A0A7J6SK21-F1
#
_cell.length_a   1.000
_cell.length_b   1.000
_cell.length_c   1.000
_cell.angle_alpha   90.00
_cell.angle_beta   90.00
_cell.angle_gamma   90.00
#
_symmetry.space_group_name_H-M   'P 1'
#
loop_
_entity.id
_entity.type
_entity.pdbx_description
1 polymer ?
#
loop_
_entity_poly.entity_id
_entity_poly.type
_entity_poly.pdbx_seq_one_letter_code
_entity_poly.pdbx_strand_id
1 'polypeptide(L)'
;MNSPVDSSPGAPRVLPPENRNPQFSFNVTGPPTQGPDWSDLNYPKGTKLFHYKPHDDLPINVAHRCNLLHANYLLAVAVLLLNIVDTIIVILAYRSPWVTLLYTFLNLIIFGSASFVVFYLGYLGLAMRSKRQLLYYKIASVIMIIIGLYFMLAGGGAINGFLKSLTYSVRGYWWFAVVVESLLWLGFDEPAATP
;
A
#
# COMPACT_ATOMS: atom_id res chain seq x y z
N MET A 1 -39.22 6.13 69.56
CA MET A 1 -39.32 4.80 68.92
C MET A 1 -39.07 4.99 67.44
N ASN A 2 -37.82 4.82 67.00
CA ASN A 2 -37.44 4.88 65.58
C ASN A 2 -36.87 3.52 65.19
N SER A 3 -37.53 2.84 64.25
CA SER A 3 -37.10 1.57 63.69
C SER A 3 -35.99 1.77 62.65
N PRO A 4 -34.98 0.89 62.57
CA PRO A 4 -33.96 0.95 61.54
C PRO A 4 -34.51 0.37 60.21
N VAL A 5 -34.19 1.05 59.11
CA VAL A 5 -34.48 0.64 57.73
C VAL A 5 -33.39 -0.33 57.26
N ASP A 6 -33.77 -1.58 57.00
CA ASP A 6 -32.92 -2.61 56.42
C ASP A 6 -32.81 -2.39 54.89
N SER A 7 -31.61 -2.05 54.41
CA SER A 7 -31.32 -1.94 52.97
C SER A 7 -30.76 -3.28 52.45
N SER A 8 -31.58 -3.94 51.63
CA SER A 8 -31.25 -5.21 50.99
C SER A 8 -30.10 -5.06 49.97
N PRO A 9 -29.09 -5.95 49.95
CA PRO A 9 -28.00 -5.90 48.98
C PRO A 9 -28.51 -6.25 47.57
N GLY A 10 -28.38 -5.28 46.65
CA GLY A 10 -28.78 -5.41 45.26
C GLY A 10 -28.04 -6.55 44.55
N ALA A 11 -28.80 -7.39 43.85
CA ALA A 11 -28.29 -8.53 43.09
C ALA A 11 -27.27 -8.09 42.01
N PRO A 12 -26.23 -8.90 41.75
CA PRO A 12 -25.22 -8.60 40.75
C PRO A 12 -25.83 -8.52 39.35
N ARG A 13 -25.57 -7.40 38.68
CA ARG A 13 -26.01 -7.13 37.31
C ARG A 13 -25.28 -8.07 36.35
N VAL A 14 -25.95 -9.13 35.90
CA VAL A 14 -25.45 -10.01 34.84
C VAL A 14 -25.47 -9.22 33.53
N LEU A 15 -24.28 -8.85 33.04
CA LEU A 15 -24.14 -8.24 31.72
C LEU A 15 -24.41 -9.31 30.64
N PRO A 16 -25.17 -8.99 29.58
CA PRO A 16 -25.41 -9.92 28.50
C PRO A 16 -24.09 -10.28 27.80
N PRO A 17 -23.97 -11.52 27.26
CA PRO A 17 -22.77 -11.97 26.59
C PRO A 17 -22.45 -11.04 25.41
N GLU A 18 -21.27 -10.44 25.48
CA GLU A 18 -20.69 -9.60 24.44
C GLU A 18 -20.68 -10.39 23.13
N ASN A 19 -21.49 -9.91 22.17
CA ASN A 19 -21.63 -10.49 20.85
C ASN A 19 -20.30 -10.33 20.10
N ARG A 20 -19.36 -11.25 20.36
CA ARG A 20 -18.13 -11.39 19.59
C ARG A 20 -18.51 -11.87 18.20
N ASN A 21 -18.80 -10.89 17.34
CA ASN A 21 -18.75 -11.08 15.89
C ASN A 21 -17.55 -11.96 15.57
N PRO A 22 -17.70 -13.00 14.73
CA PRO A 22 -16.62 -13.93 14.43
C PRO A 22 -15.41 -13.13 13.95
N GLN A 23 -14.46 -13.00 14.88
CA GLN A 23 -13.16 -12.43 14.63
C GLN A 23 -12.57 -13.32 13.55
N PHE A 24 -12.03 -12.70 12.51
CA PHE A 24 -11.06 -13.39 11.67
C PHE A 24 -9.95 -13.82 12.63
N SER A 25 -9.99 -15.06 13.10
CA SER A 25 -8.94 -15.67 13.89
C SER A 25 -7.81 -15.91 12.91
N PHE A 26 -7.02 -14.88 12.65
CA PHE A 26 -5.63 -15.13 12.35
C PHE A 26 -5.15 -16.00 13.52
N ASN A 27 -4.73 -17.24 13.24
CA ASN A 27 -4.06 -18.08 14.21
C ASN A 27 -2.77 -17.34 14.62
N VAL A 28 -2.92 -16.39 15.54
CA VAL A 28 -1.84 -15.60 16.09
C VAL A 28 -1.37 -16.36 17.32
N THR A 29 -0.51 -17.33 17.10
CA THR A 29 0.25 -17.99 18.16
C THR A 29 1.35 -17.02 18.60
N GLY A 30 1.08 -16.21 19.63
CA GLY A 30 2.08 -15.32 20.22
C GLY A 30 1.55 -14.61 21.47
N PRO A 31 2.43 -14.25 22.43
CA PRO A 31 2.04 -13.45 23.59
C PRO A 31 1.47 -12.09 23.15
N PRO A 32 0.55 -11.49 23.91
CA PRO A 32 0.01 -10.16 23.59
C PRO A 32 1.14 -9.14 23.62
N THR A 33 1.54 -8.64 22.44
CA THR A 33 2.33 -7.42 22.34
C THR A 33 1.48 -6.26 22.89
N GLN A 34 2.09 -5.36 23.68
CA GLN A 34 1.44 -4.10 24.04
C GLN A 34 0.93 -3.45 22.74
N GLY A 35 -0.31 -2.94 22.74
CA GLY A 35 -0.93 -2.42 21.53
C GLY A 35 -0.06 -1.35 20.85
N PRO A 36 -0.16 -1.18 19.52
CA PRO A 36 0.71 -0.25 18.78
C PRO A 36 0.63 1.17 19.35
N ASP A 37 1.78 1.79 19.60
CA ASP A 37 1.85 3.19 19.99
C ASP A 37 1.79 4.09 18.75
N TRP A 38 0.56 4.40 18.34
CA TRP A 38 0.28 5.26 17.19
C TRP A 38 0.83 6.69 17.31
N SER A 39 1.30 7.09 18.50
CA SER A 39 1.91 8.41 18.72
C SER A 39 3.39 8.46 18.34
N ASP A 40 4.06 7.30 18.21
CA ASP A 40 5.46 7.22 17.81
C ASP A 40 5.62 7.28 16.28
N LEU A 41 5.68 8.49 15.74
CA LEU A 41 5.90 8.70 14.31
C LEU A 41 7.39 8.47 13.97
N ASN A 42 7.68 7.43 13.19
CA ASN A 42 9.06 6.98 12.93
C ASN A 42 9.41 6.89 11.43
N TYR A 43 8.43 6.99 10.53
CA TYR A 43 8.61 6.79 9.09
C TYR A 43 7.99 7.95 8.28
N PRO A 44 8.59 8.38 7.14
CA PRO A 44 9.92 8.02 6.64
C PRO A 44 11.04 8.51 7.55
N LYS A 45 12.22 7.89 7.47
CA LYS A 45 13.40 8.31 8.24
C LYS A 45 13.69 9.79 7.97
N GLY A 46 13.55 10.64 8.98
CA GLY A 46 13.81 12.08 8.93
C GLY A 46 12.54 12.94 8.96
N THR A 47 11.46 12.55 8.27
CA THR A 47 10.21 13.32 8.26
C THR A 47 9.20 12.84 9.30
N LYS A 48 9.32 11.60 9.81
CA LYS A 48 8.51 11.06 10.92
C LYS A 48 7.02 11.37 10.75
N LEU A 49 6.47 11.01 9.59
CA LEU A 49 5.10 11.32 9.20
C LEU A 49 4.08 10.34 9.79
N PHE A 50 4.45 9.07 9.95
CA PHE A 50 3.57 8.03 10.49
C PHE A 50 4.35 6.94 11.21
N HIS A 51 3.62 6.12 11.97
CA HIS A 51 4.11 4.96 12.68
C HIS A 51 4.22 3.74 11.75
N TYR A 52 5.41 3.14 11.67
CA TYR A 52 5.67 1.92 10.93
C TYR A 52 6.68 1.05 11.69
N LYS A 53 6.18 0.06 12.44
CA LYS A 53 6.97 -0.95 13.16
C LYS A 53 6.37 -2.34 12.95
N PRO A 54 6.47 -2.91 11.73
CA PRO A 54 5.80 -4.16 11.41
C PRO A 54 6.23 -5.34 12.29
N HIS A 55 7.47 -5.37 12.77
CA HIS A 55 8.01 -6.44 13.62
C HIS A 55 7.53 -6.37 15.07
N ASP A 56 7.23 -5.17 15.58
CA ASP A 56 6.81 -4.97 16.97
C ASP A 56 5.28 -5.00 17.08
N ASP A 57 4.58 -4.43 16.09
CA ASP A 57 3.13 -4.27 16.09
C ASP A 57 2.37 -5.51 15.61
N LEU A 58 3.00 -6.35 14.78
CA LEU A 58 2.31 -7.45 14.10
C LEU A 58 2.97 -8.81 14.34
N PRO A 59 2.19 -9.90 14.32
CA PRO A 59 2.74 -11.26 14.30
C PRO A 59 3.63 -11.46 13.07
N ILE A 60 4.68 -12.28 13.19
CA ILE A 60 5.69 -12.56 12.13
C ILE A 60 5.07 -12.76 10.74
N ASN A 61 4.00 -13.57 10.64
CA ASN A 61 3.35 -13.89 9.37
C ASN A 61 2.70 -12.66 8.71
N VAL A 62 2.19 -11.73 9.52
CA VAL A 62 1.52 -10.51 9.04
C VAL A 62 2.55 -9.39 8.83
N ALA A 63 3.58 -9.33 9.67
CA ALA A 63 4.74 -8.44 9.50
C ALA A 63 5.40 -8.65 8.13
N HIS A 64 5.55 -9.92 7.70
CA HIS A 64 6.08 -10.23 6.37
C HIS A 64 5.23 -9.63 5.24
N ARG A 65 3.90 -9.74 5.33
CA ARG A 65 2.97 -9.12 4.36
C ARG A 65 3.06 -7.60 4.37
N CYS A 66 3.19 -6.98 5.53
CA CYS A 66 3.42 -5.54 5.64
C CYS A 66 4.75 -5.10 4.99
N ASN A 67 5.80 -5.90 5.11
CA ASN A 67 7.09 -5.64 4.46
C ASN A 67 6.98 -5.79 2.94
N LEU A 68 6.21 -6.77 2.44
CA LEU A 68 5.93 -6.91 1.01
C LEU A 68 5.15 -5.72 0.46
N LEU A 69 4.14 -5.22 1.17
CA LEU A 69 3.41 -4.00 0.79
C LEU A 69 4.34 -2.79 0.71
N HIS A 70 5.27 -2.68 1.67
CA HIS A 70 6.26 -1.60 1.67
C HIS A 70 7.25 -1.71 0.51
N ALA A 71 7.74 -2.92 0.23
CA ALA A 71 8.58 -3.19 -0.93
C ALA A 71 7.86 -2.84 -2.24
N ASN A 72 6.57 -3.15 -2.36
CA ASN A 72 5.76 -2.79 -3.53
C ASN A 72 5.65 -1.26 -3.70
N TYR A 73 5.43 -0.53 -2.60
CA TYR A 73 5.46 0.94 -2.63
C TYR A 73 6.82 1.49 -3.10
N LEU A 74 7.92 0.98 -2.54
CA LEU A 74 9.28 1.39 -2.94
C LEU A 74 9.54 1.08 -4.42
N LEU A 75 9.07 -0.07 -4.90
CA LEU A 75 9.18 -0.44 -6.30
C LEU A 75 8.39 0.52 -7.21
N ALA A 76 7.16 0.86 -6.84
CA ALA A 76 6.35 1.83 -7.58
C ALA A 76 7.06 3.20 -7.66
N VAL A 77 7.65 3.67 -6.56
CA VAL A 77 8.45 4.90 -6.55
C VAL A 77 9.69 4.77 -7.44
N ALA A 78 10.39 3.63 -7.39
CA ALA A 78 11.56 3.39 -8.24
C ALA A 78 11.22 3.40 -9.73
N VAL A 79 10.10 2.78 -10.13
CA VAL A 79 9.58 2.81 -11.51
C VAL A 79 9.26 4.24 -11.95
N LEU A 80 8.60 5.03 -11.09
CA LEU A 80 8.32 6.44 -11.39
C LEU A 80 9.60 7.28 -11.56
N LEU A 81 10.64 7.00 -10.78
CA LEU A 81 11.95 7.63 -10.93
C LEU A 81 12.66 7.21 -12.22
N LEU A 82 12.63 5.91 -12.57
CA LEU A 82 13.16 5.41 -13.83
C LEU A 82 12.47 6.08 -15.03
N ASN A 83 11.15 6.27 -14.98
CA ASN A 83 10.44 6.97 -16.03
C ASN A 83 10.89 8.43 -16.23
N ILE A 84 11.32 9.12 -15.16
CA ILE A 84 11.93 10.46 -15.29
C ILE A 84 13.25 10.35 -16.06
N VAL A 85 14.10 9.37 -15.71
CA VAL A 85 15.38 9.12 -16.40
C VAL A 85 15.16 8.79 -17.88
N ASP A 86 14.23 7.88 -18.19
CA ASP A 86 13.87 7.53 -19.56
C ASP A 86 13.38 8.73 -20.35
N THR A 87 12.59 9.60 -19.72
CA THR A 87 12.10 10.82 -20.36
C THR A 87 13.23 11.80 -20.67
N ILE A 88 14.22 11.93 -19.79
CA ILE A 88 15.44 12.71 -20.06
C ILE A 88 16.18 12.15 -21.27
N ILE A 89 16.37 10.82 -21.33
CA ILE A 89 17.03 10.17 -22.48
C ILE A 89 16.26 10.43 -23.77
N VAL A 90 14.94 10.31 -23.76
CA VAL A 90 14.08 10.57 -24.93
C VAL A 90 14.17 12.03 -25.39
N ILE A 91 14.17 12.99 -24.45
CA ILE A 91 14.34 14.41 -24.76
C ILE A 91 15.69 14.67 -25.42
N LEU A 92 16.77 14.11 -24.86
CA LEU A 92 18.13 14.30 -25.39
C LEU A 92 18.34 13.62 -26.75
N ALA A 93 17.83 12.40 -26.92
CA ALA A 93 18.01 11.60 -28.13
C ALA A 93 17.11 12.04 -29.29
N TYR A 94 15.86 12.42 -29.02
CA TYR A 94 14.84 12.67 -30.05
C TYR A 94 14.36 14.13 -30.10
N ARG A 95 14.99 15.05 -29.34
CA ARG A 95 14.59 16.47 -29.24
C ARG A 95 13.11 16.67 -28.89
N SER A 96 12.57 15.80 -28.04
CA SER A 96 11.21 15.94 -27.51
C SER A 96 11.07 17.22 -26.69
N PRO A 97 9.87 17.85 -26.63
CA PRO A 97 9.66 19.03 -25.80
C PRO A 97 9.94 18.77 -24.31
N TRP A 98 10.64 19.70 -23.66
CA TRP A 98 10.93 19.66 -22.23
C TRP A 98 9.68 19.62 -21.33
N VAL A 99 8.52 20.02 -21.86
CA VAL A 99 7.22 19.91 -21.17
C VAL A 99 6.91 18.46 -20.78
N THR A 100 7.40 17.47 -21.53
CA THR A 100 7.23 16.05 -21.19
C THR A 100 7.90 15.69 -19.86
N LEU A 101 9.04 16.33 -19.53
CA LEU A 101 9.71 16.13 -18.25
C LEU A 101 8.84 16.61 -17.08
N LEU A 102 8.18 17.76 -17.23
CA LEU A 102 7.26 18.28 -16.21
C LEU A 102 6.12 17.29 -15.94
N TYR A 103 5.55 16.67 -16.98
CA TYR A 103 4.51 15.65 -16.79
C TYR A 103 5.02 14.43 -16.02
N THR A 104 6.26 14.00 -16.23
CA THR A 104 6.82 12.89 -15.44
C THR A 104 7.05 13.22 -13.98
N PHE A 105 7.42 14.46 -13.66
CA PHE A 105 7.50 14.93 -12.27
C PHE A 105 6.12 14.99 -11.61
N LEU A 106 5.11 15.51 -12.31
CA LEU A 106 3.73 15.53 -11.81
C LEU A 106 3.21 14.10 -11.57
N ASN A 107 3.52 13.17 -12.47
CA ASN A 107 3.19 11.76 -12.30
C ASN A 107 3.87 11.15 -11.07
N LEU A 108 5.16 11.44 -10.82
CA LEU A 108 5.84 10.99 -9.61
C LEU A 108 5.12 11.48 -8.34
N ILE A 109 4.71 12.75 -8.30
CA ILE A 109 4.02 13.32 -7.13
C ILE A 109 2.65 12.67 -6.94
N ILE A 110 1.84 12.60 -8.00
CA ILE A 110 0.47 12.08 -7.93
C ILE A 110 0.48 10.57 -7.64
N PHE A 111 1.20 9.77 -8.44
CA PHE A 111 1.23 8.32 -8.27
C PHE A 111 2.07 7.88 -7.09
N GLY A 112 3.14 8.60 -6.76
CA GLY A 112 3.94 8.33 -5.56
C GLY A 112 3.13 8.56 -4.29
N SER A 113 2.37 9.66 -4.20
CA SER A 113 1.48 9.92 -3.07
C SER A 113 0.28 8.95 -3.03
N ALA A 114 -0.33 8.63 -4.18
CA ALA A 114 -1.40 7.64 -4.24
C ALA A 114 -0.94 6.25 -3.80
N SER A 115 0.21 5.77 -4.31
CA SER A 115 0.81 4.49 -3.91
C SER A 115 1.14 4.46 -2.42
N PHE A 116 1.65 5.58 -1.89
CA PHE A 116 1.87 5.75 -0.45
C PHE A 116 0.58 5.60 0.37
N VAL A 117 -0.53 6.21 -0.06
CA VAL A 117 -1.83 6.07 0.62
C VAL A 117 -2.33 4.63 0.59
N VAL A 118 -2.20 3.92 -0.54
CA VAL A 118 -2.57 2.50 -0.65
C VAL A 118 -1.75 1.66 0.33
N PHE A 119 -0.44 1.85 0.35
CA PHE A 119 0.44 1.18 1.30
C PHE A 119 0.03 1.45 2.76
N TYR A 120 -0.22 2.72 3.11
CA TYR A 120 -0.60 3.10 4.46
C TYR A 120 -1.94 2.49 4.89
N LEU A 121 -2.95 2.50 4.02
CA LEU A 121 -4.24 1.84 4.29
C LEU A 121 -4.09 0.33 4.47
N GLY A 122 -3.21 -0.30 3.68
CA GLY A 122 -2.87 -1.72 3.81
C GLY A 122 -2.25 -2.03 5.17
N TYR A 123 -1.23 -1.25 5.57
CA TYR A 123 -0.59 -1.37 6.88
C TYR A 123 -1.60 -1.17 8.02
N LEU A 124 -2.38 -0.09 7.97
CA LEU A 124 -3.37 0.25 9.00
C LEU A 124 -4.45 -0.84 9.13
N GLY A 125 -4.90 -1.40 8.01
CA GLY A 125 -5.87 -2.49 8.00
C GLY A 125 -5.34 -3.77 8.66
N LEU A 126 -4.06 -4.07 8.46
CA LEU A 126 -3.41 -5.23 9.07
C LEU A 126 -3.12 -5.01 10.56
N ALA A 127 -2.57 -3.86 10.93
CA ALA A 127 -2.21 -3.53 12.31
C ALA A 127 -3.44 -3.34 13.21
N MET A 128 -4.47 -2.62 12.76
CA MET A 128 -5.71 -2.43 13.52
C MET A 128 -6.69 -3.60 13.41
N ARG A 129 -6.39 -4.62 12.58
CA ARG A 129 -7.30 -5.73 12.22
C ARG A 129 -8.70 -5.23 11.79
N SER A 130 -8.76 -4.06 11.15
CA SER A 130 -10.00 -3.38 10.80
C SER A 130 -10.47 -3.77 9.40
N LYS A 131 -11.65 -4.41 9.32
CA LYS A 131 -12.28 -4.80 8.05
C LYS A 131 -12.53 -3.61 7.13
N ARG A 132 -12.84 -2.44 7.69
CA ARG A 132 -13.15 -1.22 6.94
C ARG A 132 -11.90 -0.68 6.24
N GLN A 133 -10.76 -0.61 6.95
CA GLN A 133 -9.50 -0.14 6.37
C GLN A 133 -8.99 -1.11 5.30
N LEU A 134 -9.13 -2.42 5.53
CA LEU A 134 -8.75 -3.42 4.54
C LEU A 134 -9.63 -3.35 3.27
N LEU A 135 -10.91 -3.00 3.41
CA LEU A 135 -11.80 -2.76 2.26
C LEU A 135 -11.34 -1.52 1.46
N TYR A 136 -10.99 -0.43 2.14
CA TYR A 136 -10.45 0.76 1.47
C TYR A 136 -9.13 0.48 0.76
N TYR A 137 -8.24 -0.28 1.38
CA TYR A 137 -7.02 -0.77 0.72
C TYR A 137 -7.33 -1.54 -0.57
N LYS A 138 -8.27 -2.50 -0.54
CA LYS A 138 -8.66 -3.29 -1.71
C LYS A 138 -9.20 -2.41 -2.84
N ILE A 139 -10.13 -1.50 -2.52
CA ILE A 139 -10.72 -0.58 -3.50
C ILE A 139 -9.63 0.31 -4.11
N ALA A 140 -8.78 0.92 -3.28
CA ALA A 140 -7.73 1.80 -3.75
C ALA A 140 -6.68 1.05 -4.60
N SER A 141 -6.34 -0.19 -4.24
CA SER A 141 -5.44 -1.04 -5.03
C SER A 141 -6.03 -1.38 -6.41
N VAL A 142 -7.31 -1.74 -6.47
CA VAL A 142 -8.00 -2.02 -7.76
C VAL A 142 -8.03 -0.77 -8.64
N ILE A 143 -8.31 0.39 -8.07
CA ILE A 143 -8.28 1.67 -8.80
C ILE A 143 -6.88 1.94 -9.35
N MET A 144 -5.83 1.74 -8.55
CA MET A 144 -4.44 1.91 -9.00
C MET A 144 -4.07 0.96 -10.12
N ILE A 145 -4.52 -0.29 -10.08
CA ILE A 145 -4.29 -1.27 -11.16
C ILE A 145 -4.99 -0.83 -12.44
N ILE A 146 -6.26 -0.41 -12.38
CA ILE A 146 -7.01 0.06 -13.56
C ILE A 146 -6.32 1.28 -14.18
N ILE A 147 -5.89 2.24 -13.35
CA ILE A 147 -5.17 3.42 -13.82
C ILE A 147 -3.82 3.02 -14.44
N GLY A 148 -3.07 2.11 -13.81
CA GLY A 148 -1.82 1.58 -14.33
C GLY A 148 -1.98 0.92 -15.70
N LEU A 149 -2.99 0.06 -15.85
CA LEU A 149 -3.34 -0.57 -17.13
C LEU A 149 -3.72 0.44 -18.20
N TYR A 150 -4.50 1.47 -17.83
CA TYR A 150 -4.84 2.55 -18.75
C TYR A 150 -3.58 3.29 -19.24
N PHE A 151 -2.65 3.62 -18.36
CA PHE A 151 -1.40 4.30 -18.73
C PHE A 151 -0.44 3.41 -19.52
N MET A 152 -0.42 2.11 -19.24
CA MET A 152 0.30 1.11 -20.03
C MET A 152 -0.20 1.07 -21.50
N LEU A 153 -1.52 1.21 -21.71
CA LEU A 153 -2.14 1.17 -23.04
C LEU A 153 -2.10 2.53 -23.76
N ALA A 154 -2.48 3.62 -23.10
CA ALA A 154 -2.71 4.92 -23.73
C ALA A 154 -1.42 5.67 -24.13
N GLY A 155 -0.23 5.23 -23.68
CA GLY A 155 1.05 5.77 -24.16
C GLY A 155 1.28 7.26 -23.88
N GLY A 156 0.67 7.79 -22.81
CA GLY A 156 0.63 9.23 -22.52
C GLY A 156 0.93 9.62 -21.06
N GLY A 157 1.53 8.74 -20.26
CA GLY A 157 1.82 9.01 -18.85
C GLY A 157 3.19 8.54 -18.40
N ALA A 158 3.25 7.88 -17.24
CA ALA A 158 4.49 7.42 -16.62
C ALA A 158 5.09 6.16 -17.25
N ILE A 159 4.40 5.56 -18.21
CA ILE A 159 4.87 4.42 -18.97
C ILE A 159 4.90 4.92 -20.41
N ASN A 160 6.05 4.86 -21.05
CA ASN A 160 6.12 5.00 -22.50
C ASN A 160 5.45 3.74 -23.08
N GLY A 161 4.11 3.78 -23.12
CA GLY A 161 3.26 2.62 -23.29
C GLY A 161 3.60 1.75 -24.49
N PHE A 162 3.09 0.52 -24.49
CA PHE A 162 3.37 -0.49 -25.50
C PHE A 162 3.17 0.02 -26.94
N LEU A 163 2.24 0.96 -27.14
CA LEU A 163 1.95 1.59 -28.44
C LEU A 163 3.05 2.54 -28.93
N LYS A 164 3.87 3.15 -28.07
CA LYS A 164 5.01 4.00 -28.46
C LYS A 164 6.19 3.18 -29.01
N SER A 165 6.31 1.91 -28.62
CA SER A 165 7.32 0.96 -29.13
C SER A 165 7.21 0.74 -30.65
N LEU A 166 6.02 0.97 -31.24
CA LEU A 166 5.80 0.87 -32.69
C LEU A 166 6.48 2.00 -33.48
N THR A 167 6.89 3.08 -32.82
CA THR A 167 7.35 4.32 -33.48
C THR A 167 8.87 4.56 -33.37
N TYR A 168 9.58 3.89 -32.45
CA TYR A 168 11.02 4.12 -32.25
C TYR A 168 11.91 3.13 -33.01
N SER A 169 12.95 3.64 -33.66
CA SER A 169 13.91 2.87 -34.47
C SER A 169 14.80 1.94 -33.63
N VAL A 170 14.96 2.22 -32.33
CA VAL A 170 15.81 1.45 -31.40
C VAL A 170 14.98 0.39 -30.68
N ARG A 171 14.50 -0.61 -31.44
CA ARG A 171 13.57 -1.64 -30.96
C ARG A 171 14.11 -2.45 -29.76
N GLY A 172 15.40 -2.78 -29.73
CA GLY A 172 15.96 -3.67 -28.70
C GLY A 172 15.91 -3.11 -27.27
N TYR A 173 16.26 -1.84 -27.09
CA TYR A 173 16.19 -1.17 -25.79
C TYR A 173 14.74 -1.09 -25.28
N TRP A 174 13.80 -0.72 -26.17
CA TRP A 174 12.39 -0.58 -25.83
C TRP A 174 11.75 -1.91 -25.44
N TRP A 175 12.06 -3.00 -26.15
CA TRP A 175 11.59 -4.32 -25.77
C TRP A 175 12.13 -4.75 -24.41
N PHE A 176 13.41 -4.50 -24.13
CA PHE A 176 14.00 -4.80 -22.83
C PHE A 176 13.36 -3.99 -21.69
N ALA A 177 13.21 -2.67 -21.88
CA ALA A 177 12.57 -1.79 -20.90
C ALA A 177 11.11 -2.20 -20.64
N VAL A 178 10.33 -2.46 -21.68
CA VAL A 178 8.92 -2.88 -21.55
C VAL A 178 8.80 -4.23 -20.85
N VAL A 179 9.69 -5.19 -21.13
CA VAL A 179 9.67 -6.52 -20.47
C VAL A 179 10.05 -6.38 -19.01
N VAL A 180 11.12 -5.66 -18.68
CA VAL A 180 11.54 -5.42 -17.29
C VAL A 180 10.44 -4.68 -16.53
N GLU A 181 9.87 -3.63 -17.12
CA GLU A 181 8.83 -2.84 -16.50
C GLU A 181 7.54 -3.66 -16.29
N SER A 182 7.13 -4.46 -17.27
CA SER A 182 5.95 -5.34 -17.16
C SER A 182 6.17 -6.44 -16.11
N LEU A 183 7.38 -6.99 -16.00
CA LEU A 183 7.72 -7.97 -14.97
C LEU A 183 7.76 -7.34 -13.57
N LEU A 184 8.19 -6.09 -13.44
CA LEU A 184 8.14 -5.36 -12.17
C LEU A 184 6.69 -5.06 -11.74
N TRP A 185 5.79 -4.80 -12.71
CA TRP A 185 4.36 -4.63 -12.44
C TRP A 185 3.64 -5.95 -12.10
N LEU A 186 4.06 -7.08 -12.68
CA LEU A 186 3.43 -8.40 -12.51
C LEU A 186 4.06 -9.28 -11.43
N GLY A 187 5.28 -8.97 -10.98
CA GLY A 187 6.10 -9.84 -10.13
C GLY A 187 5.62 -10.06 -8.69
N PHE A 188 4.39 -9.67 -8.33
CA PHE A 188 3.88 -9.78 -6.96
C PHE A 188 2.42 -10.26 -6.82
N ASP A 189 1.88 -10.96 -7.82
CA ASP A 189 0.74 -11.85 -7.53
C ASP A 189 1.29 -13.15 -6.91
N GLU A 190 1.37 -13.18 -5.59
CA GLU A 190 1.60 -14.42 -4.85
C GLU A 190 0.50 -15.43 -5.27
N PRO A 191 0.82 -16.66 -5.70
CA PRO A 191 -0.19 -17.66 -5.96
C PRO A 191 -0.98 -17.83 -4.66
N ALA A 192 -2.30 -17.61 -4.75
CA ALA A 192 -3.22 -17.77 -3.64
C ALA A 192 -2.88 -19.09 -2.94
N ALA A 193 -2.31 -18.99 -1.74
CA ALA A 193 -2.09 -20.14 -0.88
C ALA A 193 -3.45 -20.79 -0.70
N THR A 194 -3.63 -21.93 -1.37
CA THR A 194 -4.80 -22.78 -1.22
C THR A 194 -4.77 -23.34 0.20
N PRO A 195 -5.94 -23.44 0.85
CA PRO A 195 -6.07 -23.77 2.27
C PRO A 195 -5.49 -25.13 2.64
#